data_AF-A0A4Y8LSP1-F1
#
_entry.id   AF-A0A4Y8LSP1-F1
#
_cell.length_a   1.000
_cell.length_b   1.000
_cell.length_c   1.000
_cell.angle_alpha   90.00
_cell.angle_beta   90.00
_cell.angle_gamma   90.00
#
_symmetry.space_group_name_H-M   'P 1'
#
loop_
_entity.id
_entity.type
_entity.pdbx_description
1 polymer ?
#
loop_
_entity_poly.entity_id
_entity_poly.type
_entity_poly.pdbx_seq_one_letter_code
_entity_poly.pdbx_strand_id
1 'polypeptide(L)'
;MSDHKPEWYARLRKGPFEKAIFDSKMQQEMESHTKAEWSKSPKRRLNPWAAAVVAAVFLFIAIALVPAASQPFGSFRQSGGNADEPVMPIQYVLDHLQVGMSEEGVKQAFGDDFDGQGVRRDFAQGHKEDPNDMSTWSAVDTWRYDFGVNDGYVIAQNSGDTDEEAIFDLQGIRNGKIESQLVVYWKDRKVERAIFKDMDIEGNILTTQIGPGVEEAPPTEPPANDDPSGNPEMPPPNEGVRAVGDTSFGLFQLRPAKGGDEKIQALGAPSCLGQENDLQYSGDYELYFHKRSGDETLIQEFNQLEMIQRENNTIEFMKLEFPKLELYLFIPRYTDCHGLEFYAYGIDKETGEVSNFTFLNGEETYPNWTTSPNNLPQAVEGKLVVEGGRGAGQDGATRYVYDPDLATHQLVLESKEQIP
;
A
#
# COMPACT_ATOMS: atom_id res chain seq x y z
N MET A 1 10.07 -26.08 28.59
CA MET A 1 10.05 -25.45 29.93
C MET A 1 8.96 -24.41 29.90
N SER A 2 7.84 -24.64 30.59
CA SER A 2 6.73 -23.70 30.66
C SER A 2 7.10 -22.57 31.61
N ASP A 3 7.78 -21.54 31.10
CA ASP A 3 8.10 -20.39 31.91
C ASP A 3 6.79 -19.70 32.32
N HIS A 4 6.64 -19.55 33.63
CA HIS A 4 5.51 -18.87 34.24
C HIS A 4 5.43 -17.46 33.67
N LYS A 5 4.38 -17.16 32.89
CA LYS A 5 4.13 -15.81 32.40
C LYS A 5 4.18 -14.83 33.59
N PRO A 6 5.02 -13.79 33.54
CA PRO A 6 5.21 -12.90 34.67
C PRO A 6 3.92 -12.18 35.03
N GLU A 7 3.74 -11.91 36.33
CA GLU A 7 2.49 -11.44 36.93
C GLU A 7 1.93 -10.14 36.29
N TRP A 8 2.79 -9.32 35.70
CA TRP A 8 2.38 -8.10 34.99
C TRP A 8 1.49 -8.40 33.77
N TYR A 9 1.65 -9.56 33.14
CA TYR A 9 0.85 -10.00 31.99
C TYR A 9 -0.63 -10.22 32.38
N ALA A 10 -0.89 -10.68 33.61
CA ALA A 10 -2.25 -10.80 34.15
C ALA A 10 -2.88 -9.45 34.52
N ARG A 11 -2.06 -8.42 34.78
CA ARG A 11 -2.52 -7.06 35.07
C ARG A 11 -2.89 -6.30 33.80
N LEU A 12 -2.18 -6.53 32.69
CA LEU A 12 -2.48 -5.93 31.39
C LEU A 12 -3.77 -6.46 30.78
N ARG A 13 -4.06 -7.76 30.97
CA ARG A 13 -5.34 -8.37 30.54
C ARG A 13 -6.55 -7.85 31.32
N LYS A 14 -6.33 -7.29 32.50
CA LYS A 14 -7.33 -6.59 33.34
C LYS A 14 -7.07 -5.09 33.32
N GLY A 15 -7.10 -4.51 32.11
CA GLY A 15 -6.81 -3.08 31.90
C GLY A 15 -7.49 -2.18 32.93
N PRO A 16 -6.93 -1.00 33.25
CA PRO A 16 -7.37 -0.16 34.37
C PRO A 16 -8.82 0.37 34.26
N PHE A 17 -9.52 0.03 33.18
CA PHE A 17 -10.86 0.47 32.84
C PHE A 17 -11.93 -0.63 32.96
N GLU A 18 -11.59 -1.85 33.39
CA GLU A 18 -12.55 -2.97 33.49
C GLU A 18 -13.70 -2.70 34.48
N LYS A 19 -13.57 -1.68 35.34
CA LYS A 19 -14.61 -1.25 36.30
C LYS A 19 -15.05 0.20 36.19
N ALA A 20 -14.46 0.99 35.31
CA ALA A 20 -14.86 2.37 35.09
C ALA A 20 -15.60 2.47 33.76
N ILE A 21 -16.90 2.14 33.81
CA ILE A 21 -17.82 2.56 32.74
C ILE A 21 -17.69 4.08 32.71
N PHE A 22 -17.26 4.62 31.57
CA PHE A 22 -17.20 6.06 31.33
C PHE A 22 -18.64 6.59 31.37
N ASP A 23 -19.12 6.90 32.57
CA ASP A 23 -20.52 7.20 32.78
C ASP A 23 -20.85 8.61 32.27
N SER A 24 -22.13 8.84 32.00
CA SER A 24 -22.61 10.13 31.50
C SER A 24 -22.23 11.33 32.38
N LYS A 25 -21.92 11.10 33.67
CA LYS A 25 -21.51 12.15 34.60
C LYS A 25 -20.04 12.51 34.40
N MET A 26 -19.18 11.53 34.19
CA MET A 26 -17.77 11.71 33.84
C MET A 26 -17.62 12.43 32.48
N GLN A 27 -18.49 12.09 31.53
CA GLN A 27 -18.56 12.76 30.22
C GLN A 27 -19.00 14.23 30.36
N GLN A 28 -20.01 14.53 31.20
CA GLN A 28 -20.43 15.90 31.51
C GLN A 28 -19.36 16.71 32.27
N GLU A 29 -18.62 16.10 33.20
CA GLU A 29 -17.51 16.76 33.88
C GLU A 29 -16.41 17.13 32.89
N MET A 30 -16.05 16.24 31.96
CA MET A 30 -15.04 16.51 30.94
C MET A 30 -15.47 17.60 29.94
N GLU A 31 -16.75 17.63 29.53
CA GLU A 31 -17.32 18.73 28.74
C GLU A 31 -17.34 20.07 29.48
N SER A 32 -17.55 20.04 30.80
CA SER A 32 -17.55 21.26 31.62
C SER A 32 -16.13 21.83 31.77
N HIS A 33 -15.11 20.97 31.89
CA HIS A 33 -13.71 21.38 31.98
C HIS A 33 -13.17 21.96 30.67
N THR A 34 -13.50 21.35 29.53
CA THR A 34 -13.13 21.87 28.19
C THR A 34 -13.81 23.21 27.88
N LYS A 35 -15.08 23.40 28.29
CA LYS A 35 -15.76 24.71 28.16
C LYS A 35 -15.20 25.77 29.11
N ALA A 36 -14.75 25.39 30.29
CA ALA A 36 -14.16 26.32 31.26
C ALA A 36 -12.79 26.84 30.82
N GLU A 37 -11.96 26.00 30.19
CA GLU A 37 -10.64 26.41 29.69
C GLU A 37 -10.71 27.31 28.45
N TRP A 38 -11.70 27.10 27.56
CA TRP A 38 -11.87 27.96 26.38
C TRP A 38 -12.37 29.38 26.70
N SER A 39 -12.90 29.61 27.90
CA SER A 39 -13.42 30.93 28.30
C SER A 39 -12.34 31.96 28.68
N LYS A 40 -11.07 31.55 28.74
CA LYS A 40 -9.93 32.42 29.10
C LYS A 40 -9.11 32.86 27.88
N SER A 41 -9.76 33.31 26.81
CA SER A 41 -9.06 34.09 25.78
C SER A 41 -8.96 35.56 26.22
N PRO A 42 -7.77 36.19 26.17
CA PRO A 42 -7.63 37.60 26.51
C PRO A 42 -8.35 38.44 25.44
N LYS A 43 -9.32 39.25 25.87
CA LYS A 43 -10.01 40.23 25.01
C LYS A 43 -9.00 41.22 24.42
N ARG A 44 -8.44 40.90 23.25
CA ARG A 44 -7.74 41.88 22.40
C ARG A 44 -8.78 42.89 21.93
N ARG A 45 -8.69 44.11 22.48
CA ARG A 45 -9.44 45.28 22.00
C ARG A 45 -9.02 45.58 20.57
N LEU A 46 -9.80 45.11 19.60
CA LEU A 46 -9.69 45.51 18.20
C LEU A 46 -10.10 46.98 18.06
N ASN A 47 -9.22 47.76 17.46
CA ASN A 47 -9.39 49.19 17.24
C ASN A 47 -10.57 49.41 16.26
N PRO A 48 -11.60 50.21 16.60
CA PRO A 48 -12.81 50.36 15.78
C PRO A 48 -12.56 50.96 14.38
N TRP A 49 -11.36 51.48 14.13
CA TRP A 49 -10.95 51.99 12.83
C TRP A 49 -10.59 50.90 11.79
N ALA A 50 -10.20 49.70 12.22
CA ALA A 50 -9.79 48.64 11.29
C ALA A 50 -10.99 47.92 10.63
N ALA A 51 -12.13 47.83 11.33
CA ALA A 51 -13.34 47.18 10.80
C ALA A 51 -14.02 48.01 9.69
N ALA A 52 -13.90 49.34 9.73
CA ALA A 52 -14.50 50.22 8.73
C ALA A 52 -13.80 50.15 7.36
N VAL A 53 -12.48 49.91 7.35
CA VAL A 53 -11.71 49.81 6.10
C VAL A 53 -11.98 48.49 5.38
N VAL A 54 -12.13 47.39 6.11
CA VAL A 54 -12.43 46.07 5.52
C VAL A 54 -13.83 46.04 4.90
N ALA A 55 -14.83 46.66 5.55
CA ALA A 55 -16.20 46.72 5.01
C ALA A 55 -16.30 47.56 3.71
N ALA A 56 -15.49 48.62 3.56
CA ALA A 56 -15.48 49.46 2.37
C ALA A 56 -14.86 48.77 1.15
N VAL A 57 -13.85 47.91 1.36
CA VAL A 57 -13.19 47.17 0.28
C VAL A 57 -14.10 46.08 -0.30
N PHE A 58 -14.88 45.37 0.54
CA PHE A 58 -15.84 44.38 0.06
C PHE A 58 -17.02 45.00 -0.70
N LEU A 59 -17.44 46.21 -0.33
CA LEU A 59 -18.53 46.91 -1.03
C LEU A 59 -18.11 47.38 -2.44
N PHE A 60 -16.83 47.72 -2.64
CA PHE A 60 -16.30 48.11 -3.95
C PHE A 60 -16.11 46.92 -4.90
N ILE A 61 -15.77 45.74 -4.38
CA ILE A 61 -15.64 44.51 -5.18
C ILE A 61 -17.03 44.01 -5.64
N ALA A 62 -18.06 44.17 -4.81
CA ALA A 62 -19.44 43.77 -5.16
C ALA A 62 -20.09 44.64 -6.25
N ILE A 63 -19.63 45.88 -6.46
CA ILE A 63 -20.21 46.81 -7.45
C ILE A 63 -19.50 46.70 -8.82
N ALA A 64 -18.30 46.13 -8.88
CA ALA A 64 -17.50 46.06 -10.11
C ALA A 64 -17.73 44.80 -10.98
N LEU A 65 -18.56 43.85 -10.56
CA LEU A 65 -18.78 42.57 -11.27
C LEU A 65 -20.24 42.34 -11.67
N VAL A 66 -20.83 43.31 -12.39
CA VAL A 66 -22.03 43.05 -13.19
C VAL A 66 -21.79 43.62 -14.59
N PRO A 67 -21.74 42.74 -15.61
CA PRO A 67 -22.89 42.71 -16.50
C PRO A 67 -23.34 41.31 -16.96
N ALA A 68 -24.66 41.18 -17.00
CA ALA A 68 -25.46 40.54 -18.06
C ALA A 68 -25.17 39.08 -18.46
N ALA A 69 -26.02 38.16 -17.96
CA ALA A 69 -26.67 37.16 -18.79
C ALA A 69 -27.86 36.56 -18.03
N SER A 70 -29.05 36.99 -18.40
CA SER A 70 -30.33 36.36 -18.07
C SER A 70 -30.53 35.13 -18.95
N GLN A 71 -30.65 33.93 -18.38
CA GLN A 71 -31.50 32.83 -18.89
C GLN A 71 -31.93 31.89 -17.75
N PRO A 72 -33.12 31.26 -17.86
CA PRO A 72 -33.78 30.59 -16.75
C PRO A 72 -33.35 29.12 -16.68
N PHE A 73 -32.74 28.71 -15.56
CA PHE A 73 -32.60 27.29 -15.26
C PHE A 73 -33.86 26.78 -14.56
N GLY A 74 -34.56 25.91 -15.28
CA GLY A 74 -35.65 25.11 -14.76
C GLY A 74 -35.19 24.25 -13.60
N SER A 75 -35.99 24.26 -12.55
CA SER A 75 -35.94 23.34 -11.43
C SER A 75 -36.37 21.93 -11.86
N PHE A 76 -35.93 20.95 -11.06
CA PHE A 76 -36.33 19.54 -11.07
C PHE A 76 -35.78 18.66 -12.20
N ARG A 77 -34.60 18.07 -11.95
CA ARG A 77 -34.38 16.65 -12.23
C ARG A 77 -34.18 15.91 -10.92
N GLN A 78 -35.26 15.25 -10.56
CA GLN A 78 -35.35 14.14 -9.62
C GLN A 78 -34.32 13.09 -10.06
N SER A 79 -33.31 12.84 -9.22
CA SER A 79 -32.41 11.70 -9.37
C SER A 79 -33.23 10.43 -9.14
N GLY A 80 -33.58 9.79 -10.24
CA GLY A 80 -34.11 8.45 -10.30
C GLY A 80 -33.33 7.69 -11.37
N GLY A 81 -32.40 6.86 -10.94
CA GLY A 81 -31.88 5.68 -11.63
C GLY A 81 -31.82 4.59 -10.57
N ASN A 82 -32.83 3.71 -10.56
CA ASN A 82 -32.79 2.33 -11.10
C ASN A 82 -31.80 1.48 -10.29
N ALA A 83 -32.26 0.74 -9.27
CA ALA A 83 -32.99 -0.53 -9.36
C ALA A 83 -32.14 -1.65 -9.99
N ASP A 84 -31.47 -2.38 -9.11
CA ASP A 84 -31.01 -3.76 -9.25
C ASP A 84 -30.25 -4.09 -10.55
N GLU A 85 -29.09 -3.48 -10.77
CA GLU A 85 -28.07 -4.22 -11.50
C GLU A 85 -27.63 -5.39 -10.60
N PRO A 86 -27.71 -6.64 -11.08
CA PRO A 86 -27.35 -7.78 -10.25
C PRO A 86 -25.84 -7.77 -10.03
N VAL A 87 -25.43 -7.49 -8.79
CA VAL A 87 -24.10 -7.82 -8.26
C VAL A 87 -23.76 -9.22 -8.73
N MET A 88 -22.62 -9.44 -9.41
CA MET A 88 -22.21 -10.80 -9.76
C MET A 88 -21.76 -11.52 -8.48
N PRO A 89 -22.55 -12.47 -7.95
CA PRO A 89 -22.16 -13.13 -6.72
C PRO A 89 -21.07 -14.15 -7.03
N ILE A 90 -20.11 -14.27 -6.14
CA ILE A 90 -19.05 -15.29 -6.19
C ILE A 90 -19.59 -16.70 -6.49
N GLN A 91 -20.74 -17.07 -5.91
CA GLN A 91 -21.36 -18.37 -6.15
C GLN A 91 -21.73 -18.59 -7.61
N TYR A 92 -22.20 -17.55 -8.32
CA TYR A 92 -22.50 -17.65 -9.75
C TYR A 92 -21.23 -17.93 -10.55
N VAL A 93 -20.11 -17.27 -10.23
CA VAL A 93 -18.81 -17.51 -10.87
C VAL A 93 -18.36 -18.96 -10.64
N LEU A 94 -18.43 -19.44 -9.39
CA LEU A 94 -18.06 -20.82 -9.05
C LEU A 94 -18.95 -21.86 -9.73
N ASP A 95 -20.23 -21.58 -9.91
CA ASP A 95 -21.18 -22.49 -10.54
C ASP A 95 -21.03 -22.54 -12.08
N HIS A 96 -20.58 -21.44 -12.70
CA HIS A 96 -20.60 -21.27 -14.15
C HIS A 96 -19.21 -21.17 -14.80
N LEU A 97 -18.13 -21.11 -14.03
CA LEU A 97 -16.76 -21.11 -14.54
C LEU A 97 -16.01 -22.34 -14.04
N GLN A 98 -15.37 -23.07 -14.96
CA GLN A 98 -14.63 -24.28 -14.65
C GLN A 98 -13.33 -24.31 -15.45
N VAL A 99 -12.27 -24.88 -14.86
CA VAL A 99 -11.04 -25.15 -15.62
C VAL A 99 -11.31 -26.11 -16.76
N GLY A 100 -10.70 -25.82 -17.90
CA GLY A 100 -10.91 -26.53 -19.16
C GLY A 100 -12.08 -26.00 -19.99
N MET A 101 -12.87 -25.05 -19.47
CA MET A 101 -13.96 -24.41 -20.21
C MET A 101 -13.42 -23.67 -21.43
N SER A 102 -14.11 -23.74 -22.58
CA SER A 102 -13.67 -23.01 -23.78
C SER A 102 -14.04 -21.53 -23.72
N GLU A 103 -13.42 -20.74 -24.59
CA GLU A 103 -13.78 -19.33 -24.82
C GLU A 103 -15.27 -19.12 -25.06
N GLU A 104 -15.90 -19.96 -25.88
CA GLU A 104 -17.33 -19.91 -26.15
C GLU A 104 -18.17 -20.27 -24.91
N GLY A 105 -17.68 -21.19 -24.08
CA GLY A 105 -18.33 -21.55 -22.82
C GLY A 105 -18.33 -20.40 -21.83
N VAL A 106 -17.21 -19.69 -21.71
CA VAL A 106 -17.10 -18.49 -20.86
C VAL A 106 -17.97 -17.36 -21.42
N LYS A 107 -17.95 -17.12 -22.74
CA LYS A 107 -18.84 -16.13 -23.37
C LYS A 107 -20.32 -16.43 -23.16
N GLN A 108 -20.71 -17.71 -23.20
CA GLN A 108 -22.08 -18.11 -22.93
C GLN A 108 -22.47 -17.88 -21.46
N ALA A 109 -21.53 -18.00 -20.52
CA ALA A 109 -21.77 -17.86 -19.08
C ALA A 109 -21.74 -16.40 -18.60
N PHE A 110 -20.84 -15.58 -19.17
CA PHE A 110 -20.52 -14.23 -18.68
C PHE A 110 -20.76 -13.11 -19.71
N GLY A 111 -21.10 -13.45 -20.95
CA GLY A 111 -21.23 -12.48 -22.06
C GLY A 111 -19.92 -12.27 -22.82
N ASP A 112 -19.97 -11.44 -23.86
CA ASP A 112 -18.75 -10.99 -24.55
C ASP A 112 -17.91 -10.10 -23.62
N ASP A 113 -16.58 -10.14 -23.77
CA ASP A 113 -15.69 -9.24 -23.04
C ASP A 113 -15.98 -7.78 -23.44
N PHE A 114 -16.07 -6.88 -22.45
CA PHE A 114 -16.34 -5.48 -22.72
C PHE A 114 -15.07 -4.85 -23.34
N ASP A 115 -15.09 -4.67 -24.67
CA ASP A 115 -14.13 -3.90 -25.48
C ASP A 115 -12.62 -4.16 -25.22
N GLY A 116 -12.11 -5.31 -25.66
CA GLY A 116 -10.91 -5.34 -26.51
C GLY A 116 -9.54 -5.02 -25.87
N GLN A 117 -9.24 -5.50 -24.66
CA GLN A 117 -7.88 -5.43 -24.09
C GLN A 117 -7.21 -6.81 -23.87
N GLY A 118 -7.52 -7.81 -24.70
CA GLY A 118 -6.71 -9.04 -24.76
C GLY A 118 -5.31 -8.75 -25.34
N VAL A 119 -4.28 -8.68 -24.49
CA VAL A 119 -2.89 -8.52 -24.93
C VAL A 119 -2.32 -9.89 -25.32
N ARG A 120 -2.29 -10.18 -26.62
CA ARG A 120 -1.66 -11.41 -27.15
C ARG A 120 -0.14 -11.22 -27.29
N ARG A 121 0.67 -11.99 -26.56
CA ARG A 121 2.14 -12.00 -26.68
C ARG A 121 2.65 -13.41 -27.02
N ASP A 122 3.14 -13.60 -28.24
CA ASP A 122 3.79 -14.84 -28.70
C ASP A 122 5.32 -14.72 -28.53
N PHE A 123 5.95 -15.65 -27.79
CA PHE A 123 7.42 -15.78 -27.70
C PHE A 123 7.89 -17.16 -28.18
N ALA A 124 9.08 -17.22 -28.79
CA ALA A 124 9.48 -18.33 -29.67
C ALA A 124 10.19 -19.53 -29.02
N GLN A 125 10.31 -19.64 -27.69
CA GLN A 125 11.06 -20.73 -27.05
C GLN A 125 10.36 -21.28 -25.80
N GLY A 126 10.54 -22.58 -25.49
CA GLY A 126 9.92 -23.24 -24.34
C GLY A 126 10.73 -23.05 -23.06
N HIS A 127 10.08 -22.50 -22.02
CA HIS A 127 10.62 -22.29 -20.68
C HIS A 127 9.90 -23.22 -19.69
N LYS A 128 10.53 -23.48 -18.54
CA LYS A 128 9.96 -24.30 -17.47
C LYS A 128 9.34 -23.35 -16.44
N GLU A 129 8.01 -23.38 -16.34
CA GLU A 129 7.19 -22.47 -15.55
C GLU A 129 7.39 -22.71 -14.03
N ASP A 130 7.61 -21.63 -13.27
CA ASP A 130 7.53 -21.62 -11.81
C ASP A 130 6.11 -21.17 -11.40
N PRO A 131 5.32 -21.99 -10.68
CA PRO A 131 3.91 -21.70 -10.38
C PRO A 131 3.66 -20.48 -9.47
N ASN A 132 4.69 -19.81 -8.96
CA ASN A 132 4.58 -18.58 -8.15
C ASN A 132 5.24 -17.35 -8.79
N ASP A 133 5.88 -17.47 -9.96
CA ASP A 133 6.59 -16.37 -10.64
C ASP A 133 5.89 -15.96 -11.93
N MET A 134 5.07 -14.89 -11.86
CA MET A 134 4.28 -14.38 -12.98
C MET A 134 5.12 -13.86 -14.17
N SER A 135 6.41 -13.57 -13.95
CA SER A 135 7.32 -13.05 -14.98
C SER A 135 7.85 -14.15 -15.91
N THR A 136 7.75 -15.42 -15.52
CA THR A 136 8.22 -16.59 -16.30
C THR A 136 7.11 -17.25 -17.12
N TRP A 137 5.88 -16.75 -17.05
CA TRP A 137 4.71 -17.40 -17.64
C TRP A 137 4.56 -17.04 -19.11
N SER A 138 4.94 -17.99 -19.97
CA SER A 138 4.71 -17.91 -21.41
C SER A 138 3.22 -17.81 -21.73
N ALA A 139 2.82 -16.74 -22.41
CA ALA A 139 1.61 -16.64 -23.23
C ALA A 139 0.31 -17.09 -22.54
N VAL A 140 -0.18 -16.27 -21.60
CA VAL A 140 -1.53 -16.45 -21.05
C VAL A 140 -2.42 -15.38 -21.67
N ASP A 141 -3.20 -15.75 -22.70
CA ASP A 141 -4.30 -14.89 -23.13
C ASP A 141 -5.15 -14.62 -21.87
N THR A 142 -5.57 -13.37 -21.66
CA THR A 142 -6.29 -12.98 -20.43
C THR A 142 -7.54 -12.20 -20.79
N TRP A 143 -8.66 -12.55 -20.16
CA TRP A 143 -9.92 -11.79 -20.27
C TRP A 143 -10.27 -11.17 -18.92
N ARG A 144 -10.84 -9.97 -18.95
CA ARG A 144 -11.28 -9.23 -17.76
C ARG A 144 -12.77 -8.89 -17.90
N TYR A 145 -13.50 -9.09 -16.81
CA TYR A 145 -14.90 -8.71 -16.67
C TYR A 145 -15.06 -7.84 -15.42
N ASP A 146 -15.69 -6.68 -15.58
CA ASP A 146 -16.03 -5.76 -14.49
C ASP A 146 -17.54 -5.77 -14.31
N PHE A 147 -18.00 -5.97 -13.07
CA PHE A 147 -19.43 -6.04 -12.73
C PHE A 147 -19.84 -4.89 -11.81
N GLY A 148 -21.10 -4.47 -11.89
CA GLY A 148 -21.62 -3.35 -11.10
C GLY A 148 -20.90 -2.04 -11.40
N VAL A 149 -20.70 -1.75 -12.68
CA VAL A 149 -19.91 -0.59 -13.12
C VAL A 149 -20.78 0.66 -13.05
N ASN A 150 -20.37 1.63 -12.22
CA ASN A 150 -21.11 2.89 -12.09
C ASN A 150 -21.05 3.75 -13.36
N ASP A 151 -22.15 4.44 -13.67
CA ASP A 151 -22.24 5.40 -14.77
C ASP A 151 -21.09 6.41 -14.77
N GLY A 152 -20.35 6.47 -15.88
CA GLY A 152 -19.21 7.36 -16.04
C GLY A 152 -17.88 6.82 -15.50
N TYR A 153 -17.82 5.57 -15.05
CA TYR A 153 -16.56 4.86 -14.86
C TYR A 153 -15.84 4.74 -16.21
N VAL A 154 -14.63 5.27 -16.25
CA VAL A 154 -13.70 5.08 -17.37
C VAL A 154 -12.63 4.16 -16.82
N ILE A 155 -12.50 2.98 -17.42
CA ILE A 155 -11.35 2.09 -17.16
C ILE A 155 -10.12 2.96 -17.37
N ALA A 156 -9.31 3.11 -16.31
CA ALA A 156 -8.03 3.80 -16.44
C ALA A 156 -7.25 3.04 -17.52
N GLN A 157 -7.21 3.57 -18.75
CA GLN A 157 -6.38 3.01 -19.80
C GLN A 157 -4.95 3.14 -19.29
N ASN A 158 -4.36 2.01 -18.93
CA ASN A 158 -3.06 1.89 -18.28
C ASN A 158 -2.09 2.94 -18.80
N SER A 159 -1.64 3.80 -17.90
CA SER A 159 -0.45 4.63 -18.08
C SER A 159 0.78 3.73 -18.01
N GLY A 160 0.97 2.82 -18.97
CA GLY A 160 2.23 2.15 -19.29
C GLY A 160 2.97 1.34 -18.20
N ASP A 161 2.49 1.28 -16.96
CA ASP A 161 3.17 0.56 -15.88
C ASP A 161 2.76 -0.91 -15.85
N THR A 162 3.78 -1.77 -15.82
CA THR A 162 3.72 -3.23 -15.94
C THR A 162 3.53 -3.93 -14.58
N ASP A 163 2.95 -3.25 -13.59
CA ASP A 163 2.71 -3.87 -12.28
C ASP A 163 1.70 -5.01 -12.40
N GLU A 164 1.97 -6.11 -11.71
CA GLU A 164 1.22 -7.36 -11.74
C GLU A 164 -0.23 -7.20 -11.23
N GLU A 165 -0.51 -6.12 -10.49
CA GLU A 165 -1.86 -5.70 -10.09
C GLU A 165 -2.57 -4.80 -11.12
N ALA A 166 -1.92 -4.34 -12.19
CA ALA A 166 -2.51 -3.45 -13.20
C ALA A 166 -3.67 -4.10 -13.98
N ILE A 167 -3.83 -5.42 -13.88
CA ILE A 167 -5.00 -6.11 -14.43
C ILE A 167 -6.24 -5.87 -13.56
N PHE A 168 -6.09 -5.71 -12.24
CA PHE A 168 -7.20 -5.48 -11.31
C PHE A 168 -7.37 -4.00 -10.95
N ASP A 169 -8.58 -3.46 -11.07
CA ASP A 169 -8.87 -2.10 -10.59
C ASP A 169 -9.35 -2.11 -9.13
N LEU A 170 -8.41 -2.37 -8.22
CA LEU A 170 -8.68 -2.40 -6.79
C LEU A 170 -9.18 -1.05 -6.26
N GLN A 171 -8.78 0.06 -6.88
CA GLN A 171 -9.27 1.39 -6.52
C GLN A 171 -10.70 1.61 -7.01
N GLY A 172 -11.05 1.06 -8.18
CA GLY A 172 -12.42 0.97 -8.67
C GLY A 172 -13.31 0.23 -7.69
N ILE A 173 -12.87 -0.94 -7.22
CA ILE A 173 -13.59 -1.74 -6.20
C ILE A 173 -13.73 -0.94 -4.90
N ARG A 174 -12.62 -0.42 -4.35
CA ARG A 174 -12.60 0.34 -3.09
C ARG A 174 -13.49 1.58 -3.09
N ASN A 175 -13.53 2.30 -4.21
CA ASN A 175 -14.32 3.50 -4.35
C ASN A 175 -15.76 3.23 -4.81
N GLY A 176 -16.15 1.94 -4.88
CA GLY A 176 -17.47 1.49 -5.31
C GLY A 176 -17.79 1.85 -6.76
N LYS A 177 -16.78 2.10 -7.61
CA LYS A 177 -16.96 2.39 -9.04
C LYS A 177 -17.20 1.13 -9.87
N ILE A 178 -16.67 0.01 -9.39
CA ILE A 178 -17.00 -1.35 -9.83
C ILE A 178 -17.27 -2.16 -8.56
N GLU A 179 -18.19 -3.12 -8.60
CA GLU A 179 -18.53 -3.92 -7.43
C GLU A 179 -17.63 -5.14 -7.30
N SER A 180 -17.33 -5.79 -8.42
CA SER A 180 -16.49 -6.98 -8.48
C SER A 180 -15.83 -7.14 -9.85
N GLN A 181 -14.83 -8.01 -9.90
CA GLN A 181 -13.98 -8.19 -11.06
C GLN A 181 -13.56 -9.65 -11.23
N LEU A 182 -13.67 -10.18 -12.44
CA LEU A 182 -13.22 -11.52 -12.81
C LEU A 182 -12.13 -11.43 -13.87
N VAL A 183 -11.00 -12.08 -13.62
CA VAL A 183 -9.91 -12.24 -14.59
C VAL A 183 -9.76 -13.72 -14.92
N VAL A 184 -9.86 -14.05 -16.21
CA VAL A 184 -9.78 -15.43 -16.72
C VAL A 184 -8.47 -15.59 -17.49
N TYR A 185 -7.70 -16.60 -17.13
CA TYR A 185 -6.44 -16.96 -17.76
C TYR A 185 -6.63 -18.16 -18.68
N TRP A 186 -6.11 -18.06 -19.89
CA TRP A 186 -6.28 -19.04 -20.95
C TRP A 186 -4.97 -19.77 -21.27
N LYS A 187 -5.07 -21.09 -21.42
CA LYS A 187 -4.03 -21.95 -22.00
C LYS A 187 -4.66 -22.87 -23.03
N ASP A 188 -4.09 -22.92 -24.23
CA ASP A 188 -4.62 -23.70 -25.34
C ASP A 188 -6.12 -23.45 -25.63
N ARG A 189 -6.57 -22.18 -25.49
CA ARG A 189 -7.98 -21.72 -25.65
C ARG A 189 -8.97 -22.36 -24.69
N LYS A 190 -8.48 -22.78 -23.52
CA LYS A 190 -9.29 -23.25 -22.41
C LYS A 190 -8.92 -22.48 -21.16
N VAL A 191 -9.89 -22.31 -20.26
CA VAL A 191 -9.66 -21.73 -18.95
C VAL A 191 -8.62 -22.57 -18.22
N GLU A 192 -7.45 -22.00 -17.98
CA GLU A 192 -6.43 -22.63 -17.14
C GLU A 192 -6.72 -22.34 -15.67
N ARG A 193 -7.07 -21.08 -15.39
CA ARG A 193 -7.49 -20.61 -14.07
C ARG A 193 -8.27 -19.30 -14.18
N ALA A 194 -8.90 -18.88 -13.10
CA ALA A 194 -9.48 -17.55 -12.99
C ALA A 194 -9.36 -17.01 -11.57
N ILE A 195 -9.40 -15.68 -11.45
CA ILE A 195 -9.33 -14.96 -10.18
C ILE A 195 -10.51 -14.00 -10.14
N PHE A 196 -11.32 -14.11 -9.10
CA PHE A 196 -12.45 -13.23 -8.83
C PHE A 196 -12.14 -12.38 -7.59
N LYS A 197 -12.35 -11.06 -7.68
CA LYS A 197 -12.22 -10.13 -6.57
C LYS A 197 -13.53 -9.36 -6.36
N ASP A 198 -13.98 -9.32 -5.12
CA ASP A 198 -15.15 -8.56 -4.68
C ASP A 198 -14.89 -7.93 -3.31
N MET A 199 -15.78 -7.03 -2.88
CA MET A 199 -15.72 -6.41 -1.56
C MET A 199 -16.67 -7.14 -0.60
N ASP A 200 -16.19 -7.52 0.58
CA ASP A 200 -17.05 -8.07 1.63
C ASP A 200 -17.86 -6.99 2.36
N ILE A 201 -18.73 -7.42 3.27
CA ILE A 201 -19.55 -6.52 4.10
C ILE A 201 -18.74 -5.63 5.05
N GLU A 202 -17.45 -5.93 5.27
CA GLU A 202 -16.53 -5.21 6.14
C GLU A 202 -15.63 -4.23 5.35
N GLY A 203 -15.72 -4.23 4.01
CA GLY A 203 -14.95 -3.39 3.13
C GLY A 203 -13.60 -3.98 2.70
N ASN A 204 -13.32 -5.25 2.99
CA ASN A 204 -12.11 -5.93 2.56
C ASN A 204 -12.28 -6.46 1.13
N ILE A 205 -11.19 -6.48 0.35
CA ILE A 205 -11.19 -7.15 -0.95
C ILE A 205 -10.97 -8.64 -0.72
N LEU A 206 -11.97 -9.45 -1.03
CA LEU A 206 -11.84 -10.90 -1.08
C LEU A 206 -11.24 -11.31 -2.42
N THR A 207 -10.46 -12.39 -2.41
CA THR A 207 -9.90 -12.98 -3.62
C THR A 207 -10.24 -14.46 -3.67
N THR A 208 -10.87 -14.88 -4.75
CA THR A 208 -11.26 -16.27 -4.99
C THR A 208 -10.59 -16.79 -6.25
N GLN A 209 -9.91 -17.92 -6.12
CA GLN A 209 -9.20 -18.55 -7.22
C GLN A 209 -9.97 -19.79 -7.71
N ILE A 210 -10.04 -19.95 -9.02
CA ILE A 210 -10.71 -21.06 -9.70
C ILE A 210 -9.67 -21.77 -10.56
N GLY A 211 -9.37 -23.02 -10.23
CA GLY A 211 -8.47 -23.88 -10.99
C GLY A 211 -7.43 -24.59 -10.16
N PRO A 212 -6.33 -25.09 -10.74
CA PRO A 212 -5.28 -25.72 -9.97
C PRO A 212 -4.69 -24.66 -9.04
N GLY A 213 -5.22 -24.62 -7.81
CA GLY A 213 -4.50 -24.06 -6.68
C GLY A 213 -3.26 -24.92 -6.47
N VAL A 214 -2.17 -24.28 -6.03
CA VAL A 214 -1.11 -25.00 -5.33
C VAL A 214 -1.79 -25.87 -4.28
N GLU A 215 -1.70 -27.20 -4.42
CA GLU A 215 -2.24 -28.11 -3.40
C GLU A 215 -1.65 -27.72 -2.04
N GLU A 216 -2.47 -27.21 -1.13
CA GLU A 216 -2.20 -27.39 0.30
C GLU A 216 -2.03 -28.90 0.51
N ALA A 217 -0.84 -29.29 0.97
CA ALA A 217 -0.53 -30.70 1.23
C ALA A 217 -1.63 -31.33 2.12
N PRO A 218 -2.01 -32.60 1.86
CA PRO A 218 -3.12 -33.22 2.57
C PRO A 218 -2.83 -33.31 4.08
N PRO A 219 -3.86 -33.19 4.93
CA PRO A 219 -3.69 -33.24 6.38
C PRO A 219 -3.19 -34.63 6.78
N THR A 220 -1.97 -34.70 7.27
CA THR A 220 -1.43 -35.91 7.87
C THR A 220 -2.28 -36.27 9.09
N GLU A 221 -2.76 -37.53 9.15
CA GLU A 221 -3.48 -38.06 10.31
C GLU A 221 -2.74 -37.77 11.63
N PRO A 222 -3.46 -37.51 12.74
CA PRO A 222 -2.84 -37.06 13.97
C PRO A 222 -2.02 -38.20 14.59
N PRO A 223 -0.74 -38.00 14.94
CA PRO A 223 -0.10 -38.88 15.89
C PRO A 223 -0.79 -38.69 17.25
N ALA A 224 -0.97 -39.80 17.94
CA ALA A 224 -1.56 -39.87 19.26
C ALA A 224 -0.86 -38.93 20.24
N ASN A 225 -1.66 -38.36 21.14
CA ASN A 225 -1.27 -37.64 22.36
C ASN A 225 0.17 -37.90 22.81
N ASP A 226 0.98 -36.84 22.91
CA ASP A 226 1.51 -36.39 24.20
C ASP A 226 2.28 -35.04 24.07
N ASP A 227 2.00 -34.14 25.03
CA ASP A 227 2.74 -32.94 25.47
C ASP A 227 2.49 -31.56 24.78
N PRO A 228 1.84 -30.58 25.46
CA PRO A 228 1.63 -29.23 24.94
C PRO A 228 2.82 -28.32 25.26
N SER A 229 3.85 -28.36 24.43
CA SER A 229 4.96 -27.38 24.47
C SER A 229 5.63 -27.24 23.10
N GLY A 230 4.84 -27.00 22.05
CA GLY A 230 5.35 -26.67 20.72
C GLY A 230 5.08 -25.20 20.40
N ASN A 231 6.15 -24.41 20.27
CA ASN A 231 6.11 -23.11 19.60
C ASN A 231 5.57 -23.36 18.18
N PRO A 232 4.62 -22.57 17.63
CA PRO A 232 4.14 -22.80 16.27
C PRO A 232 5.32 -22.72 15.30
N GLU A 233 5.53 -23.82 14.57
CA GLU A 233 6.59 -23.94 13.59
C GLU A 233 6.28 -22.96 12.45
N MET A 234 7.13 -21.93 12.34
CA MET A 234 6.92 -20.84 11.38
C MET A 234 7.17 -21.33 9.95
N PRO A 235 6.43 -20.79 8.96
CA PRO A 235 6.54 -21.23 7.57
C PRO A 235 7.95 -21.01 7.02
N PRO A 236 8.45 -21.92 6.15
CA PRO A 236 9.76 -21.80 5.54
C PRO A 236 9.81 -20.55 4.63
N PRO A 237 10.88 -19.75 4.69
CA PRO A 237 10.98 -18.52 3.91
C PRO A 237 11.23 -18.76 2.41
N ASN A 238 10.73 -17.86 1.57
CA ASN A 238 11.16 -17.65 0.18
C ASN A 238 12.68 -17.46 0.11
N GLU A 239 13.45 -18.55 -0.09
CA GLU A 239 14.88 -18.64 -0.42
C GLU A 239 15.86 -17.60 0.19
N GLY A 240 15.52 -16.98 1.32
CA GLY A 240 16.29 -15.88 1.91
C GLY A 240 16.19 -14.53 1.18
N VAL A 241 15.17 -14.26 0.37
CA VAL A 241 14.94 -12.92 -0.22
C VAL A 241 13.88 -12.17 0.59
N ARG A 242 14.24 -11.01 1.13
CA ARG A 242 13.39 -10.22 2.05
C ARG A 242 12.81 -8.98 1.43
N ALA A 243 13.45 -8.42 0.42
CA ALA A 243 12.90 -7.29 -0.31
C ALA A 243 13.36 -7.30 -1.78
N VAL A 244 12.50 -6.83 -2.68
CA VAL A 244 12.76 -6.76 -4.12
C VAL A 244 12.30 -5.44 -4.73
N GLY A 245 13.01 -4.98 -5.75
CA GLY A 245 12.61 -3.82 -6.55
C GLY A 245 12.95 -4.05 -8.01
N ASP A 246 11.94 -4.28 -8.85
CA ASP A 246 12.14 -4.42 -10.30
C ASP A 246 12.38 -3.06 -10.95
N THR A 247 13.34 -3.00 -11.86
CA THR A 247 13.83 -1.77 -12.47
C THR A 247 14.00 -1.90 -13.97
N SER A 248 14.13 -0.77 -14.66
CA SER A 248 14.38 -0.82 -16.11
C SER A 248 15.74 -1.44 -16.47
N PHE A 249 16.69 -1.50 -15.53
CA PHE A 249 18.06 -1.98 -15.77
C PHE A 249 18.40 -3.32 -15.08
N GLY A 250 17.53 -3.84 -14.22
CA GLY A 250 17.85 -4.97 -13.36
C GLY A 250 16.86 -5.14 -12.20
N LEU A 251 17.31 -5.83 -11.15
CA LEU A 251 16.50 -6.17 -9.98
C LEU A 251 17.30 -5.91 -8.69
N PHE A 252 16.73 -5.17 -7.75
CA PHE A 252 17.21 -5.13 -6.37
C PHE A 252 16.78 -6.38 -5.61
N GLN A 253 17.68 -6.95 -4.80
CA GLN A 253 17.37 -8.05 -3.89
C GLN A 253 18.06 -7.88 -2.55
N LEU A 254 17.28 -7.77 -1.47
CA LEU A 254 17.77 -7.80 -0.10
C LEU A 254 17.76 -9.23 0.41
N ARG A 255 18.89 -9.71 0.92
CA ARG A 255 19.06 -11.07 1.43
C ARG A 255 19.80 -11.06 2.78
N PRO A 256 19.60 -12.03 3.67
CA PRO A 256 20.47 -12.21 4.83
C PRO A 256 21.93 -12.32 4.39
N ALA A 257 22.82 -11.67 5.14
CA ALA A 257 24.25 -11.72 4.86
C ALA A 257 24.75 -13.17 4.85
N LYS A 258 25.71 -13.48 3.97
CA LYS A 258 26.18 -14.86 3.82
C LYS A 258 26.73 -15.44 5.13
N GLY A 259 26.05 -16.45 5.66
CA GLY A 259 26.43 -17.11 6.92
C GLY A 259 26.04 -16.33 8.18
N GLY A 260 25.27 -15.25 8.04
CA GLY A 260 24.62 -14.55 9.14
C GLY A 260 23.39 -15.30 9.65
N ASP A 261 23.15 -15.24 10.95
CA ASP A 261 21.93 -15.76 11.56
C ASP A 261 20.80 -14.74 11.41
N GLU A 262 19.69 -15.15 10.81
CA GLU A 262 18.45 -14.39 10.80
C GLU A 262 17.52 -14.93 11.87
N LYS A 263 16.99 -14.03 12.70
CA LYS A 263 15.96 -14.36 13.68
C LYS A 263 14.61 -13.88 13.17
N ILE A 264 13.67 -14.81 13.09
CA ILE A 264 12.26 -14.54 12.77
C ILE A 264 11.45 -14.88 14.02
N GLN A 265 10.54 -14.01 14.42
CA GLN A 265 9.64 -14.25 15.55
C GLN A 265 8.36 -13.42 15.41
N ALA A 266 7.27 -13.84 16.03
CA ALA A 266 6.11 -12.96 16.19
C ALA A 266 6.43 -11.80 17.15
N LEU A 267 5.79 -10.64 16.99
CA LEU A 267 5.93 -9.50 17.91
C LEU A 267 5.51 -9.86 19.35
N GLY A 268 4.53 -10.75 19.52
CA GLY A 268 4.13 -11.30 20.82
C GLY A 268 3.28 -10.38 21.70
N ALA A 269 3.01 -9.15 21.24
CA ALA A 269 1.98 -8.26 21.76
C ALA A 269 1.63 -7.18 20.72
N PRO A 270 0.38 -6.70 20.65
CA PRO A 270 0.03 -5.58 19.79
C PRO A 270 0.73 -4.30 20.26
N SER A 271 1.25 -3.53 19.32
CA SER A 271 1.90 -2.24 19.53
C SER A 271 1.72 -1.35 18.30
N CYS A 272 2.31 -0.16 18.29
CA CYS A 272 2.30 0.65 17.08
C CYS A 272 3.27 0.17 15.98
N LEU A 273 4.14 -0.79 16.30
CA LEU A 273 4.96 -1.48 15.30
C LEU A 273 4.19 -2.59 14.56
N GLY A 274 3.02 -3.02 15.07
CA GLY A 274 2.23 -4.08 14.47
C GLY A 274 1.33 -4.85 15.45
N GLN A 275 0.64 -5.87 14.93
CA GLN A 275 -0.20 -6.80 15.69
C GLN A 275 0.65 -7.89 16.38
N GLU A 276 0.08 -8.56 17.38
CA GLU A 276 0.77 -9.62 18.14
C GLU A 276 1.38 -10.72 17.26
N ASN A 277 0.73 -11.05 16.15
CA ASN A 277 1.13 -12.13 15.26
C ASN A 277 2.00 -11.66 14.08
N ASP A 278 2.27 -10.37 13.94
CA ASP A 278 3.14 -9.86 12.89
C ASP A 278 4.57 -10.39 13.08
N LEU A 279 5.28 -10.58 11.98
CA LEU A 279 6.62 -11.13 11.95
C LEU A 279 7.66 -10.03 12.07
N GLN A 280 8.55 -10.20 13.04
CA GLN A 280 9.78 -9.44 13.23
C GLN A 280 10.96 -10.27 12.72
N TYR A 281 11.68 -9.70 11.76
CA TYR A 281 12.94 -10.21 11.25
C TYR A 281 14.06 -9.35 11.82
N SER A 282 15.12 -9.98 12.32
CA SER A 282 16.31 -9.27 12.77
C SER A 282 17.57 -10.03 12.37
N GLY A 283 18.54 -9.34 11.79
CA GLY A 283 19.80 -9.95 11.34
C GLY A 283 20.65 -8.96 10.56
N ASP A 284 21.75 -9.45 10.02
CA ASP A 284 22.58 -8.70 9.07
C ASP A 284 22.12 -9.02 7.65
N TYR A 285 22.05 -8.02 6.78
CA TYR A 285 21.52 -8.14 5.42
C TYR A 285 22.41 -7.44 4.40
N GLU A 286 22.35 -7.93 3.16
CA GLU A 286 23.07 -7.41 2.02
C GLU A 286 22.06 -7.10 0.91
N LEU A 287 22.10 -5.87 0.39
CA LEU A 287 21.32 -5.46 -0.77
C LEU A 287 22.17 -5.58 -2.03
N TYR A 288 21.73 -6.42 -2.95
CA TYR A 288 22.35 -6.61 -4.24
C TYR A 288 21.51 -5.96 -5.35
N PHE A 289 22.19 -5.54 -6.42
CA PHE A 289 21.58 -5.20 -7.69
C PHE A 289 22.04 -6.18 -8.76
N HIS A 290 21.08 -6.82 -9.41
CA HIS A 290 21.28 -7.74 -10.52
C HIS A 290 20.97 -7.03 -11.84
N LYS A 291 22.01 -6.74 -12.63
CA LYS A 291 21.83 -6.21 -13.97
C LYS A 291 21.19 -7.27 -14.87
N ARG A 292 20.43 -6.83 -15.87
CA ARG A 292 19.91 -7.72 -16.93
C ARG A 292 21.02 -8.42 -17.74
N SER A 293 22.26 -7.92 -17.69
CA SER A 293 23.44 -8.61 -18.24
C SER A 293 23.84 -9.87 -17.48
N GLY A 294 23.34 -10.05 -16.25
CA GLY A 294 23.73 -11.13 -15.33
C GLY A 294 24.76 -10.72 -14.28
N ASP A 295 25.27 -9.48 -14.32
CA ASP A 295 26.20 -8.98 -13.30
C ASP A 295 25.48 -8.68 -11.98
N GLU A 296 26.06 -9.09 -10.85
CA GLU A 296 25.58 -8.79 -9.50
C GLU A 296 26.52 -7.78 -8.83
N THR A 297 25.96 -6.78 -8.14
CA THR A 297 26.72 -5.75 -7.40
C THR A 297 26.14 -5.58 -6.01
N LEU A 298 26.99 -5.65 -4.98
CA LEU A 298 26.61 -5.29 -3.61
C LEU A 298 26.46 -3.77 -3.50
N ILE A 299 25.28 -3.30 -3.11
CA ILE A 299 24.94 -1.88 -3.00
C ILE A 299 25.07 -1.38 -1.57
N GLN A 300 24.60 -2.17 -0.60
CA GLN A 300 24.61 -1.78 0.80
C GLN A 300 24.60 -3.00 1.72
N GLU A 301 25.30 -2.88 2.84
CA GLU A 301 25.23 -3.80 3.98
C GLU A 301 24.42 -3.15 5.10
N PHE A 302 23.60 -3.95 5.77
CA PHE A 302 22.86 -3.56 6.95
C PHE A 302 23.29 -4.42 8.13
N ASN A 303 23.70 -3.77 9.21
CA ASN A 303 24.01 -4.45 10.46
C ASN A 303 22.79 -4.40 11.36
N GLN A 304 22.31 -5.57 11.82
CA GLN A 304 21.19 -5.69 12.75
C GLN A 304 19.93 -4.97 12.26
N LEU A 305 19.62 -5.08 10.96
CA LEU A 305 18.38 -4.54 10.41
C LEU A 305 17.19 -5.24 11.05
N GLU A 306 16.19 -4.46 11.43
CA GLU A 306 14.90 -4.95 11.90
C GLU A 306 13.82 -4.65 10.86
N MET A 307 13.15 -5.69 10.38
CA MET A 307 11.98 -5.59 9.51
C MET A 307 10.76 -6.11 10.25
N ILE A 308 9.61 -5.48 10.05
CA ILE A 308 8.33 -5.91 10.65
C ILE A 308 7.28 -5.94 9.56
N GLN A 309 6.68 -7.12 9.36
CA GLN A 309 5.72 -7.40 8.29
C GLN A 309 4.53 -8.19 8.82
N ARG A 310 3.37 -8.02 8.20
CA ARG A 310 2.14 -8.76 8.58
C ARG A 310 2.27 -10.25 8.28
N GLU A 311 2.95 -10.57 7.19
CA GLU A 311 3.07 -11.91 6.63
C GLU A 311 4.52 -12.18 6.21
N ASN A 312 4.84 -13.44 5.91
CA ASN A 312 6.18 -13.86 5.47
C ASN A 312 6.42 -13.63 3.97
N ASN A 313 6.00 -12.46 3.49
CA ASN A 313 6.12 -12.08 2.08
C ASN A 313 7.35 -11.20 1.88
N THR A 314 7.84 -11.17 0.65
CA THR A 314 8.93 -10.27 0.25
C THR A 314 8.43 -8.83 0.22
N ILE A 315 9.22 -7.89 0.75
CA ILE A 315 8.90 -6.46 0.76
C ILE A 315 9.20 -5.86 -0.62
N GLU A 316 8.21 -5.24 -1.23
CA GLU A 316 8.44 -4.48 -2.47
C GLU A 316 9.01 -3.10 -2.17
N PHE A 317 10.01 -2.69 -2.95
CA PHE A 317 10.53 -1.34 -2.89
C PHE A 317 9.48 -0.40 -3.50
N MET A 318 9.24 0.73 -2.85
CA MET A 318 8.40 1.78 -3.42
C MET A 318 9.16 2.47 -4.54
N LYS A 319 8.70 2.31 -5.78
CA LYS A 319 9.25 3.00 -6.94
C LYS A 319 8.68 4.41 -7.08
N LEU A 320 9.56 5.38 -7.31
CA LEU A 320 9.24 6.77 -7.57
C LEU A 320 9.92 7.22 -8.87
N GLU A 321 9.11 7.75 -9.78
CA GLU A 321 9.55 8.13 -11.12
C GLU A 321 10.03 9.58 -11.18
N PHE A 322 11.30 9.78 -11.56
CA PHE A 322 11.89 11.10 -11.81
C PHE A 322 12.31 11.24 -13.28
N PRO A 323 12.46 12.47 -13.81
CA PRO A 323 12.82 12.66 -15.22
C PRO A 323 14.12 11.98 -15.66
N LYS A 324 15.13 11.93 -14.79
CA LYS A 324 16.48 11.38 -15.08
C LYS A 324 16.88 10.20 -14.20
N LEU A 325 16.00 9.79 -13.28
CA LEU A 325 16.29 8.88 -12.20
C LEU A 325 15.08 7.97 -11.96
N GLU A 326 15.31 6.70 -11.70
CA GLU A 326 14.35 5.85 -11.00
C GLU A 326 14.78 5.79 -9.54
N LEU A 327 13.92 6.19 -8.62
CA LEU A 327 14.22 6.16 -7.19
C LEU A 327 13.39 5.09 -6.50
N TYR A 328 14.04 4.18 -5.79
CA TYR A 328 13.42 3.07 -5.09
C TYR A 328 13.61 3.26 -3.59
N LEU A 329 12.52 3.18 -2.83
CA LEU A 329 12.55 3.34 -1.39
C LEU A 329 12.30 1.98 -0.72
N PHE A 330 13.25 1.57 0.12
CA PHE A 330 13.08 0.40 0.97
C PHE A 330 12.57 0.86 2.34
N ILE A 331 11.40 0.37 2.73
CA ILE A 331 10.74 0.69 4.00
C ILE A 331 10.65 -0.60 4.84
N PRO A 332 11.54 -0.84 5.83
CA PRO A 332 11.62 -2.11 6.56
C PRO A 332 10.36 -2.47 7.36
N ARG A 333 9.54 -1.48 7.70
CA ARG A 333 8.36 -1.61 8.56
C ARG A 333 7.14 -1.05 7.85
N TYR A 334 6.02 -1.77 7.90
CA TYR A 334 4.78 -1.28 7.30
C TYR A 334 4.01 -0.28 8.20
N THR A 335 4.35 -0.19 9.50
CA THR A 335 3.70 0.71 10.46
C THR A 335 4.65 1.13 11.60
N ASP A 336 4.41 2.31 12.18
CA ASP A 336 5.09 2.84 13.37
C ASP A 336 4.21 3.92 14.04
N CYS A 337 4.44 4.23 15.32
CA CYS A 337 3.86 5.37 16.03
C CYS A 337 4.34 6.72 15.49
N HIS A 338 5.63 6.80 15.15
CA HIS A 338 6.32 8.08 15.01
C HIS A 338 6.71 8.34 13.58
N GLY A 339 7.10 7.32 12.83
CA GLY A 339 7.41 7.43 11.42
C GLY A 339 8.12 6.18 10.93
N LEU A 340 8.03 5.94 9.64
CA LEU A 340 8.68 4.83 8.98
C LEU A 340 10.07 5.26 8.53
N GLU A 341 11.10 4.55 8.97
CA GLU A 341 12.44 4.68 8.40
C GLU A 341 12.44 4.15 6.97
N PHE A 342 13.13 4.84 6.07
CA PHE A 342 13.32 4.37 4.71
C PHE A 342 14.70 4.72 4.15
N TYR A 343 15.18 3.86 3.26
CA TYR A 343 16.44 4.00 2.53
C TYR A 343 16.13 4.28 1.06
N ALA A 344 16.98 5.01 0.37
CA ALA A 344 16.77 5.40 -1.02
C ALA A 344 17.86 4.83 -1.93
N TYR A 345 17.45 4.28 -3.08
CA TYR A 345 18.33 3.73 -4.10
C TYR A 345 17.95 4.28 -5.45
N GLY A 346 18.92 4.80 -6.17
CA GLY A 346 18.69 5.45 -7.46
C GLY A 346 19.31 4.66 -8.60
N ILE A 347 18.64 4.70 -9.75
CA ILE A 347 19.18 4.27 -11.04
C ILE A 347 19.13 5.43 -12.01
N ASP A 348 20.30 5.88 -12.46
CA ASP A 348 20.41 6.89 -13.51
C ASP A 348 19.86 6.31 -14.83
N LYS A 349 18.86 6.99 -15.42
CA LYS A 349 18.17 6.51 -16.63
C LYS A 349 19.02 6.63 -17.89
N GLU A 350 20.04 7.49 -17.91
CA GLU A 350 20.95 7.67 -19.05
C GLU A 350 22.07 6.63 -19.03
N THR A 351 22.62 6.32 -17.86
CA THR A 351 23.80 5.46 -17.73
C THR A 351 23.49 4.03 -17.25
N GLY A 352 22.36 3.84 -16.58
CA GLY A 352 22.04 2.60 -15.85
C GLY A 352 22.89 2.40 -14.59
N GLU A 353 23.58 3.44 -14.11
CA GLU A 353 24.34 3.41 -12.87
C GLU A 353 23.39 3.31 -11.67
N VAL A 354 23.66 2.35 -10.80
CA VAL A 354 22.90 2.10 -9.57
C VAL A 354 23.69 2.64 -8.39
N SER A 355 23.04 3.32 -7.45
CA SER A 355 23.68 3.87 -6.25
C SER A 355 22.73 3.98 -5.07
N ASN A 356 23.27 3.93 -3.86
CA ASN A 356 22.55 4.30 -2.64
C ASN A 356 22.53 5.83 -2.50
N PHE A 357 21.35 6.40 -2.26
CA PHE A 357 21.19 7.83 -2.05
C PHE A 357 21.17 8.15 -0.57
N THR A 358 21.97 9.14 -0.17
CA THR A 358 21.98 9.67 1.20
C THR A 358 21.21 10.99 1.28
N PHE A 359 20.73 11.37 2.45
CA PHE A 359 19.97 12.61 2.66
C PHE A 359 20.87 13.69 3.23
N LEU A 360 21.05 14.79 2.51
CA LEU A 360 21.80 15.96 2.98
C LEU A 360 20.85 17.00 3.56
N ASN A 361 20.98 17.31 4.85
CA ASN A 361 20.22 18.34 5.54
C ASN A 361 21.18 19.29 6.26
N GLY A 362 21.44 20.44 5.62
CA GLY A 362 22.49 21.36 6.06
C GLY A 362 23.88 20.77 5.80
N GLU A 363 24.68 20.59 6.86
CA GLU A 363 26.01 19.98 6.78
C GLU A 363 25.99 18.48 7.13
N GLU A 364 24.83 17.95 7.55
CA GLU A 364 24.69 16.58 8.01
C GLU A 364 24.16 15.67 6.90
N THR A 365 24.81 14.52 6.72
CA THR A 365 24.42 13.48 5.76
C THR A 365 23.89 12.27 6.53
N TYR A 366 22.72 11.79 6.14
CA TYR A 366 22.04 10.65 6.75
C TYR A 366 21.89 9.51 5.75
N PRO A 367 22.11 8.25 6.16
CA PRO A 367 21.96 7.09 5.27
C PRO A 367 20.48 6.73 5.00
N ASN A 368 19.57 7.25 5.81
CA ASN A 368 18.13 7.02 5.72
C ASN A 368 17.36 8.27 6.15
N TRP A 369 16.05 8.24 5.99
CA TRP A 369 15.15 9.28 6.47
C TRP A 369 13.88 8.68 7.07
N THR A 370 13.05 9.52 7.67
CA THR A 370 11.77 9.10 8.27
C THR A 370 10.59 9.75 7.57
N THR A 371 9.57 8.96 7.25
CA THR A 371 8.31 9.41 6.64
C THR A 371 7.10 9.13 7.54
N SER A 372 6.00 9.83 7.32
CA SER A 372 4.71 9.56 7.93
C SER A 372 4.19 8.19 7.48
N PRO A 373 3.65 7.35 8.39
CA PRO A 373 3.01 6.09 8.01
C PRO A 373 1.74 6.30 7.16
N ASN A 374 1.14 7.49 7.21
CA ASN A 374 -0.10 7.81 6.50
C ASN A 374 0.15 8.52 5.17
N ASN A 375 1.27 9.23 5.05
CA ASN A 375 1.64 10.03 3.89
C ASN A 375 3.05 9.61 3.45
N LEU A 376 3.10 8.55 2.64
CA LEU A 376 4.35 8.00 2.13
C LEU A 376 5.02 8.98 1.14
N PRO A 377 6.34 8.86 0.92
CA PRO A 377 7.08 9.76 0.05
C PRO A 377 6.57 9.75 -1.39
N GLN A 378 6.68 10.88 -2.08
CA GLN A 378 6.19 11.06 -3.45
C GLN A 378 7.20 11.80 -4.31
N ALA A 379 7.23 11.50 -5.60
CA ALA A 379 7.90 12.32 -6.61
C ALA A 379 6.94 13.41 -7.10
N VAL A 380 7.29 14.68 -6.89
CA VAL A 380 6.52 15.84 -7.36
C VAL A 380 7.46 16.79 -8.06
N GLU A 381 7.18 17.08 -9.34
CA GLU A 381 7.99 18.00 -10.15
C GLU A 381 9.49 17.67 -10.18
N GLY A 382 9.82 16.37 -10.17
CA GLY A 382 11.21 15.89 -10.16
C GLY A 382 11.92 16.04 -8.81
N LYS A 383 11.17 16.24 -7.73
CA LYS A 383 11.67 16.34 -6.35
C LYS A 383 11.03 15.28 -5.47
N LEU A 384 11.76 14.83 -4.46
CA LEU A 384 11.23 13.93 -3.45
C LEU A 384 10.55 14.76 -2.36
N VAL A 385 9.24 14.59 -2.22
CA VAL A 385 8.46 15.20 -1.14
C VAL A 385 8.19 14.16 -0.07
N VAL A 386 8.61 14.47 1.16
CA VAL A 386 8.47 13.59 2.32
C VAL A 386 7.70 14.33 3.40
N GLU A 387 6.59 13.77 3.87
CA GLU A 387 6.01 14.20 5.15
C GLU A 387 6.72 13.46 6.27
N GLY A 388 7.36 14.19 7.18
CA GLY A 388 8.02 13.60 8.33
C GLY A 388 7.04 12.96 9.31
N GLY A 389 7.61 12.15 10.19
CA GLY A 389 6.90 11.55 11.30
C GLY A 389 6.21 12.55 12.25
N ARG A 390 5.18 12.09 12.97
CA ARG A 390 4.48 12.86 14.00
C ARG A 390 4.83 12.32 15.40
N GLY A 391 5.42 13.17 16.23
CA GLY A 391 5.71 12.87 17.62
C GLY A 391 4.46 12.93 18.51
N ALA A 392 4.54 12.34 19.70
CA ALA A 392 3.47 12.45 20.70
C ALA A 392 3.21 13.93 21.05
N GLY A 393 1.95 14.37 20.93
CA GLY A 393 1.54 15.75 21.23
C GLY A 393 1.89 16.78 20.17
N GLN A 394 2.25 16.35 18.94
CA GLN A 394 2.42 17.26 17.82
C GLN A 394 1.12 17.39 17.01
N ASP A 395 0.63 18.62 16.89
CA ASP A 395 -0.55 18.98 16.08
C ASP A 395 -0.20 19.16 14.58
N GLY A 396 0.93 18.63 14.13
CA GLY A 396 1.43 18.85 12.78
C GLY A 396 2.65 17.99 12.44
N ALA A 397 3.07 18.07 11.18
CA ALA A 397 4.26 17.40 10.66
C ALA A 397 5.18 18.42 9.95
N THR A 398 6.41 18.02 9.68
CA THR A 398 7.28 18.78 8.78
C THR A 398 7.28 18.12 7.42
N ARG A 399 6.91 18.85 6.37
CA ARG A 399 7.14 18.44 4.99
C ARG A 399 8.56 18.83 4.59
N TYR A 400 9.29 17.90 3.99
CA TYR A 400 10.62 18.08 3.44
C TYR A 400 10.57 17.92 1.92
N VAL A 401 11.31 18.74 1.20
CA VAL A 401 11.45 18.65 -0.26
C VAL A 401 12.94 18.49 -0.57
N TYR A 402 13.28 17.38 -1.20
CA TYR A 402 14.65 17.04 -1.59
C TYR A 402 14.81 17.08 -3.10
N ASP A 403 15.92 17.67 -3.55
CA ASP A 403 16.37 17.65 -4.94
C ASP A 403 17.45 16.56 -5.09
N PRO A 404 17.28 15.59 -6.00
CA PRO A 404 18.30 14.56 -6.22
C PRO A 404 19.51 15.12 -6.98
N ASP A 405 20.68 15.07 -6.36
CA ASP A 405 21.97 15.29 -7.01
C ASP A 405 22.59 13.95 -7.43
N LEU A 406 22.53 13.68 -8.73
CA LEU A 406 23.07 12.46 -9.34
C LEU A 406 24.60 12.39 -9.28
N ALA A 407 25.31 13.52 -9.24
CA ALA A 407 26.77 13.49 -9.26
C ALA A 407 27.35 13.05 -7.91
N THR A 408 26.62 13.32 -6.83
CA THR A 408 27.05 13.01 -5.46
C THR A 408 26.23 11.88 -4.82
N HIS A 409 25.19 11.40 -5.51
CA HIS A 409 24.21 10.43 -5.01
C HIS A 409 23.57 10.90 -3.68
N GLN A 410 23.11 12.15 -3.68
CA GLN A 410 22.49 12.78 -2.51
C GLN A 410 21.10 13.30 -2.83
N LEU A 411 20.17 13.10 -1.92
CA LEU A 411 18.90 13.82 -1.85
C LEU A 411 19.16 15.07 -0.99
N VAL A 412 19.28 16.23 -1.64
CA VAL A 412 19.67 17.49 -1.00
C VAL A 412 18.42 18.24 -0.54
N LEU A 413 18.32 18.54 0.75
CA LEU A 413 17.18 19.26 1.30
C LEU A 413 17.13 20.69 0.73
N GLU A 414 16.09 20.97 -0.05
CA GLU A 414 15.87 22.29 -0.64
C GLU A 414 14.98 23.15 0.25
N SER A 415 13.92 22.56 0.80
CA SER A 415 12.99 23.27 1.66
C SER A 415 12.31 22.37 2.69
N LYS A 416 11.83 23.01 3.76
CA LYS A 416 10.96 22.37 4.76
C LYS A 416 9.84 23.31 5.18
N GLU A 417 8.66 22.75 5.38
CA GLU A 417 7.43 23.47 5.73
C GLU A 417 6.76 22.79 6.93
N GLN A 418 6.29 23.57 7.91
CA GLN A 418 5.42 23.04 8.95
C GLN A 418 4.00 22.94 8.41
N ILE A 419 3.44 21.73 8.45
CA ILE A 419 2.06 21.46 8.04
C ILE A 419 1.22 21.03 9.25
N PRO A 420 -0.09 21.31 9.25
CA PRO A 420 -1.01 20.81 10.28
C PRO A 420 -1.13 19.27 10.33
#